data_AF-A0AA36B267-F1
#
_entry.id   AF-A0AA36B267-F1
#
_cell.length_a   1.000
_cell.length_b   1.000
_cell.length_c   1.000
_cell.angle_alpha   90.00
_cell.angle_beta   90.00
_cell.angle_gamma   90.00
#
_symmetry.space_group_name_H-M   'P 1'
#
loop_
_entity.id
_entity.type
_entity.pdbx_description
1 polymer ?
#
loop_
_entity_poly.entity_id
_entity_poly.type
_entity_poly.pdbx_seq_one_letter_code
_entity_poly.pdbx_strand_id
1 'polypeptide(L)'
;MLTYKFRISKTVLFFLVIFSIFFFFVNNVLLSEPNMQALDYITDRRQINAKQAANAKSHRELSSYDSQARVQWLERKPKAHIITADDKKLVKIHGLKTADKNLRFKKTLNKTYKDNFNKNESEESEMSEYSVNMESTLEDDVDYNNDVYTEDNYYNNVAENTIVKEKEIDKIGTIGLNKPLLKFKSFETLPKNSSSKQLKVSDVDKENGKELVKSFQKISSPSPQDLPISNGIFWSSAIENLVPKGSPSRKLEKELQKIKTTPVRVLQPPTWNKCGRPKNGLVLLEDNTYLCARYRDPHNKLVLGEVLSFYLSRLLGLDNVPIVSLSKVNHSSVQWKGINFSKLQWTEGNLVALIQWIPGISTVRSHVQMPEIIYKAYLQGKPLTGSQLQQAKLNKTTLSDIVQWGSMIIFDFLTANYDRVASMQDAALKEKRPSILQEHIRNLRKSPTSGKFWLIDNESGLLDAYDLLYRDKISGKNFVSFHQQMLKTMCIFQKYVADSLQTLKSLSAPHLKLEDFARYHEPLLNKIPKDYTYSLFKSMFSKRLAEVSNWIEYCKTR
;
A
#
# COMPACT_ATOMS: atom_id res chain seq x y z
N MET A 1 93.52 14.47 6.07
CA MET A 1 92.37 15.20 6.65
C MET A 1 91.73 16.01 5.53
N LEU A 2 90.55 15.62 5.04
CA LEU A 2 89.92 16.22 3.85
C LEU A 2 88.43 16.43 4.13
N THR A 3 88.02 17.68 4.29
CA THR A 3 86.66 18.09 4.66
C THR A 3 85.85 18.47 3.43
N TYR A 4 84.94 17.59 2.99
CA TYR A 4 83.98 17.90 1.94
C TYR A 4 82.85 18.80 2.47
N LYS A 5 82.84 20.08 2.08
CA LYS A 5 81.70 20.98 2.31
C LYS A 5 80.61 20.74 1.27
N PHE A 6 79.57 19.98 1.61
CA PHE A 6 78.35 19.93 0.81
C PHE A 6 77.61 21.28 0.87
N ARG A 7 77.33 21.86 -0.29
CA ARG A 7 76.63 23.15 -0.43
C ARG A 7 75.23 22.91 -0.98
N ILE A 8 74.26 22.67 -0.09
CA ILE A 8 72.86 22.45 -0.46
C ILE A 8 72.29 23.74 -1.07
N SER A 9 71.66 23.62 -2.25
CA SER A 9 71.01 24.76 -2.92
C SER A 9 69.81 25.27 -2.11
N LYS A 10 69.60 26.59 -2.09
CA LYS A 10 68.42 27.22 -1.45
C LYS A 10 67.09 26.64 -1.95
N THR A 11 67.02 26.20 -3.20
CA THR A 11 65.85 25.55 -3.78
C THR A 11 65.54 24.20 -3.11
N VAL A 12 66.57 23.39 -2.83
CA VAL A 12 66.41 22.10 -2.14
C VAL A 12 65.98 22.31 -0.69
N LEU A 13 66.55 23.32 -0.02
CA LEU A 13 66.14 23.69 1.34
C LEU A 13 64.66 24.15 1.38
N PHE A 14 64.21 24.92 0.39
CA PHE A 14 62.81 25.36 0.26
C PHE A 14 61.84 24.18 0.09
N PHE A 15 62.17 23.21 -0.77
CA PHE A 15 61.35 22.00 -0.93
C PHE A 15 61.32 21.13 0.34
N LEU A 16 62.43 20.99 1.06
CA LEU A 16 62.47 20.26 2.33
C LEU A 16 61.62 20.91 3.43
N VAL A 17 61.54 22.25 3.45
CA VAL A 17 60.66 22.98 4.38
C VAL A 17 59.19 22.79 4.01
N ILE A 18 58.81 22.90 2.73
CA ILE A 18 57.43 22.65 2.29
C ILE A 18 57.02 21.20 2.56
N PHE A 19 57.90 20.22 2.29
CA PHE A 19 57.61 18.81 2.54
C PHE A 19 57.42 18.53 4.04
N SER A 20 58.25 19.15 4.91
CA SER A 20 58.09 19.08 6.36
C SER A 20 56.76 19.67 6.84
N ILE A 21 56.35 20.83 6.33
CA ILE A 21 55.06 21.47 6.68
C ILE A 21 53.88 20.60 6.22
N PHE A 22 53.95 20.02 5.02
CA PHE A 22 52.90 19.14 4.51
C PHE A 22 52.78 17.86 5.35
N PHE A 23 53.91 17.24 5.73
CA PHE A 23 53.93 16.08 6.62
C PHE A 23 53.38 16.39 8.02
N PHE A 24 53.68 17.60 8.54
CA PHE A 24 53.16 18.06 9.83
C PHE A 24 51.63 18.28 9.79
N PHE A 25 51.09 18.82 8.69
CA PHE A 25 49.64 18.95 8.52
C PHE A 25 48.93 17.60 8.33
N VAL A 26 49.48 16.70 7.52
CA VAL A 26 48.87 15.36 7.29
C VAL A 26 48.82 14.55 8.60
N ASN A 27 49.87 14.60 9.42
CA ASN A 27 49.87 13.88 10.71
C ASN A 27 48.98 14.52 11.77
N ASN A 28 48.84 15.85 11.83
CA ASN A 28 47.96 16.50 12.81
C ASN A 28 46.47 16.43 12.44
N VAL A 29 46.12 16.28 11.15
CA VAL A 29 44.71 16.08 10.72
C VAL A 29 44.24 14.63 10.88
N LEU A 30 45.15 13.67 11.09
CA LEU A 30 44.84 12.25 11.29
C LEU A 30 44.87 11.78 12.78
N LEU A 31 45.13 12.68 13.73
CA LEU A 31 45.22 12.36 15.17
C LEU A 31 44.38 13.27 16.07
N SER A 32 43.22 13.75 15.59
CA SER A 32 42.14 14.23 16.46
C SER A 32 41.14 13.09 16.72
N GLU A 33 41.26 12.43 17.88
CA GLU A 33 40.27 11.44 18.32
C GLU A 33 38.89 12.08 18.53
N PRO A 34 37.84 11.29 18.28
CA PRO A 34 36.93 10.99 19.39
C PRO A 34 36.63 9.47 19.43
N ASN A 35 37.36 8.70 20.26
CA ASN A 35 37.10 7.26 20.34
C ASN A 35 37.37 6.54 21.69
N MET A 36 37.50 7.28 22.80
CA MET A 36 37.57 6.64 24.13
C MET A 36 36.21 6.15 24.69
N GLN A 37 35.06 6.59 24.16
CA GLN A 37 33.75 6.05 24.59
C GLN A 37 33.38 4.71 23.93
N ALA A 38 34.03 4.34 22.81
CA ALA A 38 33.72 3.11 22.08
C ALA A 38 34.33 1.85 22.72
N LEU A 39 35.50 1.97 23.37
CA LEU A 39 36.17 0.81 23.99
C LEU A 39 35.49 0.33 25.27
N ASP A 40 35.03 1.24 26.13
CA ASP A 40 34.29 0.87 27.34
C ASP A 40 32.96 0.19 26.99
N TYR A 41 32.20 0.73 26.02
CA TYR A 41 30.94 0.14 25.56
C TYR A 41 31.09 -1.28 24.97
N ILE A 42 32.21 -1.57 24.29
CA ILE A 42 32.53 -2.91 23.77
C ILE A 42 32.92 -3.87 24.90
N THR A 43 33.60 -3.38 25.93
CA THR A 43 34.04 -4.18 27.07
C THR A 43 32.86 -4.56 27.96
N ASP A 44 31.93 -3.63 28.19
CA ASP A 44 30.74 -3.84 29.00
C ASP A 44 29.75 -4.81 28.31
N ARG A 45 29.52 -4.66 26.99
CA ARG A 45 28.74 -5.64 26.20
C ARG A 45 29.31 -7.07 26.26
N ARG A 46 30.63 -7.24 26.38
CA ARG A 46 31.22 -8.58 26.54
C ARG A 46 30.92 -9.18 27.91
N GLN A 47 30.87 -8.39 28.98
CA GLN A 47 30.46 -8.86 30.31
C GLN A 47 28.96 -9.16 30.38
N ILE A 48 28.12 -8.32 29.77
CA ILE A 48 26.66 -8.54 29.68
C ILE A 48 26.35 -9.83 28.91
N ASN A 49 26.96 -10.04 27.74
CA ASN A 49 26.79 -11.25 26.94
C ASN A 49 27.30 -12.51 27.67
N ALA A 50 28.38 -12.40 28.46
CA ALA A 50 28.87 -13.52 29.29
C ALA A 50 27.89 -13.87 30.42
N LYS A 51 27.30 -12.89 31.10
CA LYS A 51 26.24 -13.10 32.11
C LYS A 51 24.96 -13.69 31.50
N GLN A 52 24.54 -13.21 30.33
CA GLN A 52 23.38 -13.76 29.62
C GLN A 52 23.63 -15.20 29.13
N ALA A 53 24.84 -15.52 28.65
CA ALA A 53 25.20 -16.90 28.29
C ALA A 53 25.24 -17.85 29.52
N ALA A 54 25.65 -17.36 30.69
CA ALA A 54 25.59 -18.12 31.94
C ALA A 54 24.14 -18.40 32.37
N ASN A 55 23.27 -17.39 32.33
CA ASN A 55 21.83 -17.55 32.63
C ASN A 55 21.10 -18.45 31.62
N ALA A 56 21.46 -18.39 30.33
CA ALA A 56 20.94 -19.30 29.32
C ALA A 56 21.37 -20.76 29.55
N LYS A 57 22.51 -20.99 30.23
CA LYS A 57 22.98 -22.32 30.60
C LYS A 57 22.22 -22.87 31.82
N SER A 58 21.99 -22.06 32.86
CA SER A 58 21.20 -22.48 34.03
C SER A 58 19.73 -22.73 33.70
N HIS A 59 19.12 -21.92 32.82
CA HIS A 59 17.76 -22.18 32.34
C HIS A 59 17.63 -23.47 31.52
N ARG A 60 18.70 -23.91 30.84
CA ARG A 60 18.70 -25.20 30.13
C ARG A 60 18.71 -26.39 31.09
N GLU A 61 19.45 -26.29 32.19
CA GLU A 61 19.52 -27.32 33.24
C GLU A 61 18.23 -27.38 34.08
N LEU A 62 17.50 -26.27 34.24
CA LEU A 62 16.14 -26.27 34.81
C LEU A 62 15.08 -26.87 33.88
N SER A 63 15.23 -26.73 32.55
CA SER A 63 14.26 -27.25 31.58
C SER A 63 14.22 -28.79 31.45
N SER A 64 15.27 -29.51 31.87
CA SER A 64 15.28 -30.99 31.84
C SER A 64 14.57 -31.63 33.04
N TYR A 65 14.34 -30.88 34.12
CA TYR A 65 13.57 -31.37 35.27
C TYR A 65 12.05 -31.27 35.08
N ASP A 66 11.56 -30.30 34.31
CA ASP A 66 10.12 -30.09 34.09
C ASP A 66 9.52 -31.05 33.03
N SER A 67 10.38 -31.68 32.21
CA SER A 67 9.94 -32.68 31.21
C SER A 67 9.45 -34.02 31.79
N GLN A 68 9.57 -34.26 33.09
CA GLN A 68 9.05 -35.47 33.75
C GLN A 68 7.72 -35.26 34.50
N ALA A 69 7.27 -34.02 34.73
CA ALA A 69 6.08 -33.73 35.52
C ALA A 69 4.75 -33.73 34.73
N ARG A 70 4.79 -33.90 33.39
CA ARG A 70 3.62 -33.77 32.49
C ARG A 70 3.03 -35.07 31.95
N VAL A 71 3.31 -36.21 32.60
CA VAL A 71 2.72 -37.52 32.28
C VAL A 71 1.84 -38.01 33.43
N GLN A 72 0.74 -37.29 33.71
CA GLN A 72 -0.46 -37.79 34.39
C GLN A 72 -1.58 -36.72 34.37
N TRP A 73 -2.85 -37.15 34.31
CA TRP A 73 -4.09 -36.35 34.25
C TRP A 73 -4.27 -35.47 32.99
N LEU A 74 -5.07 -35.82 31.97
CA LEU A 74 -6.49 -36.21 32.06
C LEU A 74 -6.93 -37.05 30.84
N GLU A 75 -7.30 -38.31 31.05
CA GLU A 75 -8.09 -39.07 30.08
C GLU A 75 -9.59 -38.79 30.24
N ARG A 76 -10.27 -38.26 29.21
CA ARG A 76 -11.71 -38.50 28.98
C ARG A 76 -12.01 -38.66 27.49
N LYS A 77 -12.30 -39.90 27.08
CA LYS A 77 -12.65 -40.28 25.70
C LYS A 77 -14.08 -39.85 25.35
N PRO A 78 -14.35 -39.29 24.16
CA PRO A 78 -15.69 -39.32 23.58
C PRO A 78 -16.02 -40.73 23.07
N LYS A 79 -17.22 -41.23 23.39
CA LYS A 79 -17.70 -42.52 22.89
C LYS A 79 -18.20 -42.38 21.46
N ALA A 80 -17.62 -43.15 20.53
CA ALA A 80 -18.22 -43.38 19.22
C ALA A 80 -19.30 -44.47 19.32
N HIS A 81 -20.53 -44.17 18.92
CA HIS A 81 -21.54 -45.21 18.70
C HIS A 81 -21.47 -45.71 17.26
N ILE A 82 -20.98 -46.93 17.12
CA ILE A 82 -21.07 -47.70 15.88
C ILE A 82 -22.50 -48.26 15.80
N ILE A 83 -23.18 -48.03 14.68
CA ILE A 83 -24.34 -48.82 14.27
C ILE A 83 -23.94 -49.55 13.00
N THR A 84 -23.89 -50.88 13.08
CA THR A 84 -23.68 -51.77 11.93
C THR A 84 -25.00 -52.01 11.21
N ALA A 85 -24.93 -52.19 9.89
CA ALA A 85 -26.01 -52.78 9.11
C ALA A 85 -25.40 -53.48 7.89
N ASP A 86 -25.50 -54.81 7.88
CA ASP A 86 -25.13 -55.65 6.74
C ASP A 86 -26.35 -55.89 5.83
N ASP A 87 -26.05 -55.98 4.54
CA ASP A 87 -26.71 -56.80 3.51
C ASP A 87 -28.20 -56.61 3.09
N LYS A 88 -28.35 -56.46 1.76
CA LYS A 88 -29.43 -56.93 0.85
C LYS A 88 -30.73 -56.13 0.59
N LYS A 89 -31.10 -56.26 -0.70
CA LYS A 89 -32.40 -56.05 -1.40
C LYS A 89 -32.80 -54.64 -1.89
N LEU A 90 -32.59 -54.46 -3.20
CA LEU A 90 -33.62 -54.07 -4.19
C LEU A 90 -35.04 -53.80 -3.64
N VAL A 91 -35.56 -52.57 -3.83
CA VAL A 91 -36.87 -52.30 -4.47
C VAL A 91 -36.82 -50.94 -5.17
N LYS A 92 -37.42 -50.88 -6.37
CA LYS A 92 -37.64 -49.70 -7.21
C LYS A 92 -39.04 -49.12 -6.90
N ILE A 93 -39.21 -47.86 -6.51
CA ILE A 93 -40.53 -47.18 -6.53
C ILE A 93 -40.42 -45.77 -7.13
N HIS A 94 -41.39 -45.41 -7.96
CA HIS A 94 -41.52 -44.12 -8.65
C HIS A 94 -42.22 -43.05 -7.81
N GLY A 95 -41.74 -41.80 -7.92
CA GLY A 95 -42.55 -40.67 -8.36
C GLY A 95 -43.48 -39.93 -7.37
N LEU A 96 -44.08 -38.85 -7.91
CA LEU A 96 -44.99 -37.85 -7.30
C LEU A 96 -44.25 -36.77 -6.47
N LYS A 97 -44.06 -35.52 -6.95
CA LYS A 97 -44.95 -34.45 -7.45
C LYS A 97 -45.80 -33.75 -6.38
N THR A 98 -45.67 -32.41 -6.36
CA THR A 98 -46.68 -31.38 -5.96
C THR A 98 -47.14 -31.38 -4.47
N ALA A 99 -47.50 -30.26 -3.83
CA ALA A 99 -47.58 -28.84 -4.22
C ALA A 99 -47.41 -27.88 -3.02
N ASP A 100 -46.96 -26.66 -3.32
CA ASP A 100 -47.49 -25.36 -2.86
C ASP A 100 -48.40 -25.29 -1.61
N LYS A 101 -48.01 -24.47 -0.60
CA LYS A 101 -48.87 -23.37 -0.08
C LYS A 101 -48.22 -22.45 0.95
N ASN A 102 -48.56 -21.17 0.82
CA ASN A 102 -48.35 -20.08 1.78
C ASN A 102 -48.75 -20.39 3.23
N LEU A 103 -48.02 -19.83 4.21
CA LEU A 103 -48.62 -19.49 5.50
C LEU A 103 -48.10 -18.14 6.05
N ARG A 104 -49.03 -17.30 6.49
CA ARG A 104 -48.78 -15.94 7.02
C ARG A 104 -48.29 -15.99 8.47
N PHE A 105 -47.29 -15.17 8.81
CA PHE A 105 -46.98 -14.86 10.21
C PHE A 105 -48.08 -14.01 10.86
N LYS A 106 -48.54 -14.42 12.05
CA LYS A 106 -49.28 -13.59 13.00
C LYS A 106 -48.41 -13.33 14.23
N LYS A 107 -48.39 -12.09 14.72
CA LYS A 107 -47.86 -11.73 16.04
C LYS A 107 -48.74 -12.34 17.14
N THR A 108 -48.11 -12.80 18.23
CA THR A 108 -48.66 -12.69 19.59
C THR A 108 -47.51 -12.37 20.54
N LEU A 109 -47.74 -11.50 21.53
CA LEU A 109 -46.74 -11.05 22.49
C LEU A 109 -47.43 -10.90 23.86
N ASN A 110 -46.95 -11.63 24.86
CA ASN A 110 -47.28 -11.52 26.30
C ASN A 110 -45.98 -11.90 27.05
N LYS A 111 -45.42 -11.17 28.02
CA LYS A 111 -45.93 -10.36 29.15
C LYS A 111 -46.12 -11.19 30.43
N THR A 112 -45.14 -11.10 31.35
CA THR A 112 -45.31 -11.42 32.78
C THR A 112 -44.38 -10.55 33.64
N TYR A 113 -44.96 -9.64 34.44
CA TYR A 113 -44.61 -9.14 35.80
C TYR A 113 -43.14 -8.70 36.16
N LYS A 114 -42.79 -7.55 36.78
CA LYS A 114 -43.38 -6.67 37.84
C LYS A 114 -43.49 -7.37 39.23
N ASP A 115 -43.17 -6.81 40.40
CA ASP A 115 -42.95 -5.43 40.88
C ASP A 115 -41.89 -5.37 42.03
N ASN A 116 -41.66 -4.14 42.55
CA ASN A 116 -41.08 -3.73 43.86
C ASN A 116 -39.56 -3.45 43.92
N PHE A 117 -39.06 -2.39 44.59
CA PHE A 117 -39.68 -1.16 45.16
C PHE A 117 -38.65 -0.01 45.32
N ASN A 118 -39.00 1.08 46.05
CA ASN A 118 -38.15 2.24 46.40
C ASN A 118 -37.41 2.04 47.76
N LYS A 119 -36.56 2.92 48.33
CA LYS A 119 -36.50 4.41 48.35
C LYS A 119 -35.22 4.96 49.07
N ASN A 120 -35.06 6.31 49.11
CA ASN A 120 -34.15 7.17 49.93
C ASN A 120 -32.69 7.32 49.40
N GLU A 121 -32.11 8.52 49.23
CA GLU A 121 -31.73 9.59 50.20
C GLU A 121 -30.64 9.12 51.19
N SER A 122 -29.57 9.87 51.53
CA SER A 122 -28.98 11.17 51.09
C SER A 122 -27.56 11.31 51.70
N GLU A 123 -26.92 12.49 51.55
CA GLU A 123 -25.78 13.04 52.35
C GLU A 123 -24.35 13.08 51.75
N GLU A 124 -23.60 14.06 52.28
CA GLU A 124 -22.33 14.62 51.83
C GLU A 124 -21.13 14.04 52.61
N SER A 125 -19.90 14.18 52.09
CA SER A 125 -18.74 14.58 52.90
C SER A 125 -17.51 14.88 52.02
N GLU A 126 -16.71 15.84 52.48
CA GLU A 126 -15.48 16.32 51.85
C GLU A 126 -14.22 15.59 52.37
N MET A 127 -13.05 15.96 51.82
CA MET A 127 -11.70 15.74 52.37
C MET A 127 -11.16 14.28 52.38
N SER A 128 -9.85 14.03 52.25
CA SER A 128 -8.70 14.93 52.14
C SER A 128 -7.57 14.37 51.26
N GLU A 129 -6.86 15.32 50.65
CA GLU A 129 -5.46 15.30 50.23
C GLU A 129 -4.52 14.31 50.97
N TYR A 130 -3.69 13.58 50.22
CA TYR A 130 -2.33 13.25 50.65
C TYR A 130 -1.41 13.00 49.44
N SER A 131 -0.43 13.89 49.25
CA SER A 131 0.62 13.78 48.24
C SER A 131 1.84 13.05 48.79
N VAL A 132 2.39 12.10 48.04
CA VAL A 132 3.80 11.70 48.16
C VAL A 132 4.38 11.57 46.76
N ASN A 133 5.35 12.44 46.43
CA ASN A 133 6.22 12.26 45.27
C ASN A 133 7.14 11.07 45.51
N MET A 134 7.27 10.18 44.53
CA MET A 134 8.51 9.42 44.37
C MET A 134 8.92 9.45 42.90
N GLU A 135 9.90 10.30 42.64
CA GLU A 135 10.53 10.50 41.35
C GLU A 135 11.54 9.37 41.13
N SER A 136 11.32 8.52 40.12
CA SER A 136 12.32 7.56 39.66
C SER A 136 12.36 7.56 38.13
N THR A 137 13.35 8.27 37.60
CA THR A 137 13.76 8.19 36.19
C THR A 137 14.17 6.77 35.81
N LEU A 138 13.43 6.14 34.91
CA LEU A 138 13.89 5.00 34.11
C LEU A 138 13.62 5.31 32.64
N GLU A 139 14.69 5.36 31.86
CA GLU A 139 14.65 5.45 30.41
C GLU A 139 14.38 4.05 29.85
N ASP A 140 13.14 3.76 29.49
CA ASP A 140 12.78 2.49 28.84
C ASP A 140 12.93 2.60 27.32
N ASP A 141 14.03 2.04 26.81
CA ASP A 141 14.25 1.71 25.39
C ASP A 141 13.22 0.65 24.94
N VAL A 142 12.08 1.08 24.39
CA VAL A 142 11.06 0.15 23.87
C VAL A 142 11.41 -0.29 22.43
N ASP A 143 11.94 -1.50 22.29
CA ASP A 143 12.22 -2.16 21.02
C ASP A 143 10.91 -2.49 20.26
N TYR A 144 10.58 -1.63 19.29
CA TYR A 144 9.41 -1.76 18.42
C TYR A 144 9.60 -2.85 17.33
N ASN A 145 9.78 -4.11 17.74
CA ASN A 145 9.72 -5.29 16.85
C ASN A 145 9.19 -6.54 17.56
N ASN A 146 7.86 -6.67 17.71
CA ASN A 146 7.07 -7.91 17.51
C ASN A 146 5.73 -7.84 18.28
N ASP A 147 4.73 -7.17 17.73
CA ASP A 147 3.34 -7.38 18.15
C ASP A 147 2.58 -8.18 17.08
N VAL A 148 2.49 -9.49 17.32
CA VAL A 148 1.62 -10.40 16.58
C VAL A 148 0.25 -10.38 17.25
N TYR A 149 -0.70 -9.61 16.70
CA TYR A 149 -2.10 -9.65 17.14
C TYR A 149 -2.96 -10.53 16.23
N THR A 150 -3.54 -11.57 16.83
CA THR A 150 -4.60 -12.38 16.25
C THR A 150 -5.95 -11.67 16.42
N GLU A 151 -6.42 -10.97 15.39
CA GLU A 151 -7.71 -10.26 15.39
C GLU A 151 -8.79 -11.01 14.59
N ASP A 152 -9.18 -12.20 15.07
CA ASP A 152 -10.32 -12.96 14.54
C ASP A 152 -11.34 -13.25 15.65
N ASN A 153 -12.49 -12.55 15.59
CA ASN A 153 -13.86 -12.98 15.96
C ASN A 153 -14.72 -11.81 16.49
N TYR A 154 -15.28 -10.96 15.60
CA TYR A 154 -16.60 -10.34 15.85
C TYR A 154 -17.25 -9.73 14.58
N TYR A 155 -17.70 -10.59 13.65
CA TYR A 155 -18.67 -10.19 12.62
C TYR A 155 -19.79 -11.21 12.49
N ASN A 156 -20.78 -11.08 13.36
CA ASN A 156 -22.14 -11.54 13.11
C ASN A 156 -23.12 -10.44 13.57
N ASN A 157 -24.14 -10.19 12.75
CA ASN A 157 -25.32 -9.36 13.04
C ASN A 157 -25.11 -7.85 13.30
N VAL A 158 -25.08 -7.04 12.24
CA VAL A 158 -26.06 -5.93 12.07
C VAL A 158 -26.36 -5.78 10.57
N ALA A 159 -27.63 -5.85 10.20
CA ALA A 159 -28.11 -5.44 8.87
C ALA A 159 -28.88 -4.13 9.00
N GLU A 160 -28.29 -3.01 8.55
CA GLU A 160 -28.99 -1.73 8.51
C GLU A 160 -29.49 -1.41 7.10
N ASN A 161 -30.81 -1.30 6.98
CA ASN A 161 -31.47 -0.77 5.80
C ASN A 161 -31.36 0.76 5.79
N THR A 162 -30.77 1.34 4.74
CA THR A 162 -30.94 2.78 4.47
C THR A 162 -31.33 2.98 3.01
N ILE A 163 -32.59 3.34 2.80
CA ILE A 163 -33.14 3.70 1.49
C ILE A 163 -32.79 5.16 1.23
N VAL A 164 -31.87 5.42 0.31
CA VAL A 164 -31.61 6.78 -0.21
C VAL A 164 -32.37 6.95 -1.51
N LYS A 165 -33.24 7.97 -1.57
CA LYS A 165 -34.03 8.29 -2.77
C LYS A 165 -33.13 8.92 -3.84
N GLU A 166 -33.13 8.34 -5.03
CA GLU A 166 -32.53 8.94 -6.22
C GLU A 166 -33.27 10.22 -6.64
N LYS A 167 -32.52 11.21 -7.10
CA LYS A 167 -33.02 12.36 -7.87
C LYS A 167 -32.12 12.57 -9.08
N GLU A 168 -32.76 12.78 -10.22
CA GLU A 168 -32.12 12.99 -11.52
C GLU A 168 -31.21 14.22 -11.52
N ILE A 169 -30.00 14.08 -12.07
CA ILE A 169 -29.34 15.15 -12.81
C ILE A 169 -28.75 14.53 -14.08
N ASP A 170 -29.31 14.91 -15.22
CA ASP A 170 -28.88 14.50 -16.55
C ASP A 170 -28.05 15.61 -17.23
N LYS A 171 -27.31 15.23 -18.28
CA LYS A 171 -26.46 16.07 -19.18
C LYS A 171 -25.11 16.57 -18.64
N ILE A 172 -24.04 16.09 -19.29
CA ILE A 172 -23.06 16.92 -20.03
C ILE A 172 -22.34 16.03 -21.06
N GLY A 173 -22.02 16.59 -22.22
CA GLY A 173 -21.73 15.83 -23.44
C GLY A 173 -20.41 15.06 -23.52
N THR A 174 -20.46 13.95 -24.27
CA THR A 174 -19.32 13.12 -24.66
C THR A 174 -18.50 13.75 -25.79
N ILE A 175 -17.20 13.95 -25.56
CA ILE A 175 -16.22 14.25 -26.61
C ILE A 175 -15.28 13.05 -26.73
N GLY A 176 -15.34 12.35 -27.87
CA GLY A 176 -14.46 11.20 -28.14
C GLY A 176 -13.04 11.64 -28.50
N LEU A 177 -12.04 11.02 -27.90
CA LEU A 177 -10.63 11.17 -28.27
C LEU A 177 -9.88 9.85 -28.13
N ASN A 178 -9.45 9.31 -29.26
CA ASN A 178 -8.35 8.35 -29.32
C ASN A 178 -7.01 9.09 -29.21
N LYS A 179 -6.01 8.38 -28.66
CA LYS A 179 -4.60 8.77 -28.42
C LYS A 179 -4.32 9.50 -27.08
N PRO A 180 -3.26 9.08 -26.35
CA PRO A 180 -2.75 9.83 -25.20
C PRO A 180 -1.96 11.05 -25.67
N LEU A 181 -1.72 12.01 -24.77
CA LEU A 181 -0.49 12.82 -24.65
C LEU A 181 -0.70 13.92 -23.60
N LEU A 182 -0.10 13.75 -22.42
CA LEU A 182 0.57 14.90 -21.81
C LEU A 182 1.86 15.09 -22.60
N LYS A 183 1.93 16.12 -23.44
CA LYS A 183 3.16 16.44 -24.17
C LYS A 183 4.21 16.91 -23.18
N PHE A 184 5.24 16.08 -22.96
CA PHE A 184 6.47 16.52 -22.31
C PHE A 184 7.13 17.59 -23.17
N LYS A 185 7.37 18.79 -22.61
CA LYS A 185 8.39 19.69 -23.17
C LYS A 185 9.75 19.16 -22.72
N SER A 186 10.59 18.79 -23.68
CA SER A 186 12.03 18.71 -23.44
C SER A 186 12.53 20.12 -23.06
N PHE A 187 13.38 20.19 -22.03
CA PHE A 187 14.21 21.37 -21.80
C PHE A 187 15.43 21.23 -22.71
N GLU A 188 15.34 21.78 -23.91
CA GLU A 188 16.48 22.03 -24.79
C GLU A 188 16.54 23.52 -25.11
N THR A 189 17.76 24.02 -25.25
CA THR A 189 18.09 25.44 -25.31
C THR A 189 17.64 26.09 -26.61
N LEU A 190 17.05 27.30 -26.50
CA LEU A 190 16.73 28.14 -27.65
C LEU A 190 18.01 28.55 -28.41
N PRO A 191 17.93 28.56 -29.75
CA PRO A 191 18.10 29.85 -30.43
C PRO A 191 16.90 30.22 -31.32
N LYS A 192 16.79 31.51 -31.64
CA LYS A 192 15.68 32.12 -32.39
C LYS A 192 15.85 31.90 -33.90
N ASN A 193 14.77 31.54 -34.62
CA ASN A 193 14.17 32.41 -35.66
C ASN A 193 13.10 31.72 -36.54
N SER A 194 12.29 32.58 -37.17
CA SER A 194 11.49 32.39 -38.41
C SER A 194 10.05 31.79 -38.35
N SER A 195 9.09 32.71 -38.53
CA SER A 195 8.14 32.72 -39.66
C SER A 195 6.96 31.73 -39.72
N SER A 196 5.87 32.13 -39.06
CA SER A 196 4.53 32.37 -39.65
C SER A 196 3.98 31.49 -40.79
N LYS A 197 2.74 30.98 -40.59
CA LYS A 197 1.58 31.32 -41.44
C LYS A 197 0.26 30.97 -40.76
N GLN A 198 -0.63 31.95 -40.62
CA GLN A 198 -2.06 31.75 -40.32
C GLN A 198 -2.82 31.51 -41.64
N LEU A 199 -3.93 30.78 -41.59
CA LEU A 199 -4.95 30.76 -42.64
C LEU A 199 -6.34 30.77 -42.00
N LYS A 200 -7.26 31.55 -42.60
CA LYS A 200 -8.57 31.91 -42.06
C LYS A 200 -9.66 30.89 -42.41
N VAL A 201 -10.79 31.03 -41.72
CA VAL A 201 -12.06 30.32 -41.98
C VAL A 201 -12.98 31.21 -42.83
N SER A 202 -13.63 30.60 -43.81
CA SER A 202 -14.70 31.10 -44.70
C SER A 202 -15.18 29.89 -45.53
N ASP A 203 -16.45 29.62 -45.84
CA ASP A 203 -17.72 30.27 -45.48
C ASP A 203 -18.83 29.19 -45.35
N VAL A 204 -20.05 29.61 -45.00
CA VAL A 204 -21.23 28.75 -44.89
C VAL A 204 -22.04 28.80 -46.18
N ASP A 205 -22.34 27.63 -46.76
CA ASP A 205 -23.47 27.47 -47.67
C ASP A 205 -24.43 26.39 -47.17
N LYS A 206 -25.72 26.71 -47.19
CA LYS A 206 -26.83 25.78 -46.94
C LYS A 206 -27.66 25.71 -48.21
N GLU A 207 -27.70 24.54 -48.85
CA GLU A 207 -28.95 23.99 -49.39
C GLU A 207 -28.77 22.56 -49.88
N ASN A 208 -29.48 21.62 -49.23
CA ASN A 208 -30.32 20.62 -49.87
C ASN A 208 -30.85 19.64 -48.81
N GLY A 209 -32.16 19.69 -48.57
CA GLY A 209 -32.82 18.78 -47.66
C GLY A 209 -32.94 17.38 -48.25
N LYS A 210 -32.01 16.48 -47.92
CA LYS A 210 -32.26 15.04 -47.95
C LYS A 210 -31.84 14.37 -46.65
N GLU A 211 -32.80 13.64 -46.14
CA GLU A 211 -32.76 12.74 -44.99
C GLU A 211 -31.45 11.96 -44.87
N LEU A 212 -30.56 12.43 -44.01
CA LEU A 212 -29.46 11.64 -43.46
C LEU A 212 -29.92 11.13 -42.11
N VAL A 213 -30.60 9.98 -42.12
CA VAL A 213 -30.66 9.06 -40.98
C VAL A 213 -29.22 8.72 -40.63
N LYS A 214 -28.60 9.55 -39.79
CA LYS A 214 -27.30 9.25 -39.22
C LYS A 214 -27.50 8.01 -38.39
N SER A 215 -27.03 6.89 -38.92
CA SER A 215 -26.81 5.67 -38.18
C SER A 215 -26.13 6.06 -36.88
N PHE A 216 -26.87 5.97 -35.78
CA PHE A 216 -26.24 5.82 -34.48
C PHE A 216 -25.40 4.56 -34.64
N GLN A 217 -24.09 4.73 -34.80
CA GLN A 217 -23.13 3.66 -34.57
C GLN A 217 -23.30 3.28 -33.10
N LYS A 218 -24.25 2.36 -32.90
CA LYS A 218 -24.46 1.55 -31.72
C LYS A 218 -23.06 1.24 -31.21
N ILE A 219 -22.70 1.79 -30.04
CA ILE A 219 -21.40 1.50 -29.41
C ILE A 219 -21.32 -0.01 -29.40
N SER A 220 -20.47 -0.55 -30.27
CA SER A 220 -20.54 -1.96 -30.60
C SER A 220 -20.10 -2.69 -29.35
N SER A 221 -21.07 -3.34 -28.69
CA SER A 221 -20.80 -4.42 -27.77
C SER A 221 -19.71 -5.28 -28.42
N PRO A 222 -18.54 -5.46 -27.76
CA PRO A 222 -17.40 -6.11 -28.39
C PRO A 222 -17.89 -7.43 -28.99
N SER A 223 -17.50 -7.67 -30.24
CA SER A 223 -17.94 -8.87 -30.95
C SER A 223 -17.45 -10.08 -30.15
N PRO A 224 -18.19 -11.20 -30.12
CA PRO A 224 -17.64 -12.47 -29.64
C PRO A 224 -16.34 -12.91 -30.34
N GLN A 225 -15.91 -12.20 -31.39
CA GLN A 225 -14.67 -12.41 -32.15
C GLN A 225 -13.51 -11.48 -31.72
N ASP A 226 -13.73 -10.46 -30.89
CA ASP A 226 -12.65 -9.61 -30.38
C ASP A 226 -11.81 -10.41 -29.38
N LEU A 227 -10.66 -10.94 -29.84
CA LEU A 227 -9.75 -11.69 -28.99
C LEU A 227 -9.39 -10.85 -27.75
N PRO A 228 -9.36 -11.44 -26.54
CA PRO A 228 -9.05 -10.70 -25.31
C PRO A 228 -7.61 -10.15 -25.26
N ILE A 229 -6.78 -10.53 -26.24
CA ILE A 229 -5.32 -10.37 -26.25
C ILE A 229 -4.87 -9.83 -27.60
N SER A 230 -4.00 -8.82 -27.56
CA SER A 230 -3.28 -8.24 -28.69
C SER A 230 -1.80 -8.59 -28.60
N ASN A 231 -1.18 -8.92 -29.74
CA ASN A 231 0.26 -9.22 -29.86
C ASN A 231 0.78 -10.24 -28.82
N GLY A 232 -0.01 -11.28 -28.53
CA GLY A 232 0.33 -12.39 -27.61
C GLY A 232 0.32 -12.05 -26.11
N ILE A 233 0.77 -10.85 -25.73
CA ILE A 233 1.06 -10.46 -24.34
C ILE A 233 0.36 -9.20 -23.83
N PHE A 234 -0.44 -8.52 -24.65
CA PHE A 234 -1.18 -7.33 -24.20
C PHE A 234 -2.67 -7.61 -24.12
N TRP A 235 -3.38 -7.00 -23.19
CA TRP A 235 -4.83 -6.97 -23.25
C TRP A 235 -5.29 -6.23 -24.51
N SER A 236 -6.34 -6.72 -25.18
CA SER A 236 -6.94 -5.96 -26.28
C SER A 236 -7.67 -4.72 -25.73
N SER A 237 -7.77 -3.67 -26.54
CA SER A 237 -8.40 -2.41 -26.09
C SER A 237 -9.88 -2.61 -25.67
N ALA A 238 -10.57 -3.60 -26.23
CA ALA A 238 -11.90 -4.00 -25.79
C ALA A 238 -11.93 -4.46 -24.33
N ILE A 239 -10.90 -5.20 -23.89
CA ILE A 239 -10.76 -5.68 -22.50
C ILE A 239 -10.21 -4.60 -21.57
N GLU A 240 -9.23 -3.79 -22.01
CA GLU A 240 -8.76 -2.64 -21.20
C GLU A 240 -9.89 -1.62 -20.94
N ASN A 241 -10.85 -1.49 -21.86
CA ASN A 241 -12.03 -0.65 -21.70
C ASN A 241 -13.09 -1.22 -20.74
N LEU A 242 -13.01 -2.50 -20.34
CA LEU A 242 -13.84 -3.05 -19.26
C LEU A 242 -13.39 -2.53 -17.89
N VAL A 243 -12.10 -2.14 -17.75
CA VAL A 243 -11.56 -1.65 -16.49
C VAL A 243 -12.16 -0.27 -16.19
N PRO A 244 -12.88 -0.11 -15.07
CA PRO A 244 -13.46 1.17 -14.66
C PRO A 244 -12.38 2.25 -14.52
N LYS A 245 -12.75 3.53 -14.63
CA LYS A 245 -11.81 4.63 -14.40
C LYS A 245 -11.81 5.03 -12.92
N GLY A 246 -10.62 5.26 -12.38
CA GLY A 246 -10.37 5.78 -11.03
C GLY A 246 -10.22 7.30 -11.06
N SER A 247 -9.27 7.85 -10.28
CA SER A 247 -8.99 9.30 -10.22
C SER A 247 -8.16 9.74 -11.45
N PRO A 248 -8.74 10.47 -12.43
CA PRO A 248 -8.10 10.70 -13.73
C PRO A 248 -7.05 11.81 -13.67
N SER A 249 -5.90 11.60 -14.30
CA SER A 249 -4.74 12.54 -14.25
C SER A 249 -5.07 13.97 -14.69
N ARG A 250 -6.03 14.19 -15.60
CA ARG A 250 -6.45 15.54 -16.04
C ARG A 250 -7.06 16.38 -14.91
N LYS A 251 -7.65 15.76 -13.88
CA LYS A 251 -8.22 16.46 -12.73
C LYS A 251 -7.26 16.55 -11.54
N LEU A 252 -6.10 15.89 -11.62
CA LEU A 252 -5.20 15.70 -10.48
C LEU A 252 -4.79 17.01 -9.81
N GLU A 253 -4.30 17.98 -10.58
CA GLU A 253 -3.85 19.28 -10.05
C GLU A 253 -4.98 20.03 -9.34
N LYS A 254 -6.21 19.94 -9.85
CA LYS A 254 -7.38 20.58 -9.23
C LYS A 254 -7.71 19.93 -7.89
N GLU A 255 -7.72 18.60 -7.82
CA GLU A 255 -8.00 17.88 -6.58
C GLU A 255 -6.85 18.02 -5.56
N LEU A 256 -5.58 18.02 -5.99
CA LEU A 256 -4.43 18.32 -5.13
C LEU A 256 -4.51 19.75 -4.57
N GLN A 257 -4.76 20.75 -5.41
CA GLN A 257 -4.89 22.14 -4.96
C GLN A 257 -6.04 22.29 -3.97
N LYS A 258 -7.18 21.66 -4.24
CA LYS A 258 -8.34 21.59 -3.33
C LYS A 258 -7.95 20.98 -1.98
N ILE A 259 -7.28 19.82 -1.97
CA ILE A 259 -6.82 19.17 -0.72
C ILE A 259 -5.82 20.05 0.05
N LYS A 260 -4.98 20.84 -0.63
CA LYS A 260 -3.97 21.71 0.00
C LYS A 260 -4.50 23.02 0.56
N THR A 261 -5.58 23.57 -0.02
CA THR A 261 -6.06 24.92 0.30
C THR A 261 -7.37 24.96 1.06
N THR A 262 -8.19 23.92 0.99
CA THR A 262 -9.46 23.88 1.72
C THR A 262 -9.21 23.72 3.22
N PRO A 263 -9.85 24.53 4.08
CA PRO A 263 -9.74 24.36 5.53
C PRO A 263 -10.31 23.03 6.01
N VAL A 264 -9.68 22.49 7.05
CA VAL A 264 -10.21 21.37 7.83
C VAL A 264 -11.30 21.92 8.74
N ARG A 265 -12.50 21.37 8.65
CA ARG A 265 -13.63 21.70 9.53
C ARG A 265 -13.70 20.79 10.74
N VAL A 266 -13.38 19.50 10.57
CA VAL A 266 -13.37 18.51 11.65
C VAL A 266 -12.19 17.57 11.48
N LEU A 267 -11.52 17.27 12.61
CA LEU A 267 -10.55 16.19 12.76
C LEU A 267 -11.07 15.23 13.84
N GLN A 268 -11.30 13.97 13.46
CA GLN A 268 -11.80 12.92 14.35
C GLN A 268 -10.71 11.87 14.63
N PRO A 269 -10.64 11.33 15.86
CA PRO A 269 -9.92 10.10 16.16
C PRO A 269 -10.25 8.97 15.18
N PRO A 270 -9.31 8.07 14.91
CA PRO A 270 -9.51 7.00 13.95
C PRO A 270 -10.35 5.89 14.61
N THR A 271 -11.04 5.12 13.78
CA THR A 271 -11.70 3.87 14.19
C THR A 271 -11.26 2.76 13.25
N TRP A 272 -11.46 1.50 13.64
CA TRP A 272 -11.13 0.35 12.79
C TRP A 272 -11.65 0.48 11.34
N ASN A 273 -12.87 1.00 11.19
CA ASN A 273 -13.50 1.24 9.88
C ASN A 273 -13.28 2.66 9.29
N LYS A 274 -12.54 3.55 9.96
CA LYS A 274 -12.24 4.93 9.51
C LYS A 274 -10.79 5.31 9.87
N CYS A 275 -9.89 5.19 8.89
CA CYS A 275 -8.47 5.54 9.00
C CYS A 275 -7.62 4.71 9.99
N GLY A 276 -8.22 3.87 10.83
CA GLY A 276 -7.54 2.73 11.47
C GLY A 276 -6.59 3.08 12.62
N ARG A 277 -5.28 2.98 12.35
CA ARG A 277 -4.18 3.00 13.35
C ARG A 277 -4.21 4.24 14.26
N PRO A 278 -3.73 4.13 15.52
CA PRO A 278 -3.50 5.28 16.40
C PRO A 278 -2.73 6.41 15.72
N LYS A 279 -2.99 7.65 16.15
CA LYS A 279 -2.49 8.90 15.53
C LYS A 279 -2.90 9.13 14.06
N ASN A 280 -3.64 8.25 13.39
CA ASN A 280 -4.36 8.65 12.18
C ASN A 280 -5.57 9.51 12.54
N GLY A 281 -6.08 10.30 11.59
CA GLY A 281 -7.30 11.09 11.79
C GLY A 281 -8.23 10.99 10.60
N LEU A 282 -9.54 10.93 10.85
CA LEU A 282 -10.53 11.21 9.81
C LEU A 282 -10.68 12.72 9.71
N VAL A 283 -10.30 13.27 8.57
CA VAL A 283 -10.41 14.69 8.23
C VAL A 283 -11.66 14.92 7.40
N LEU A 284 -12.42 15.96 7.75
CA LEU A 284 -13.53 16.48 6.99
C LEU A 284 -13.27 17.94 6.67
N LEU A 285 -13.11 18.24 5.38
CA LEU A 285 -12.92 19.59 4.87
C LEU A 285 -14.24 20.39 4.91
N GLU A 286 -14.14 21.71 4.81
CA GLU A 286 -15.30 22.61 4.74
C GLU A 286 -16.24 22.29 3.56
N ASP A 287 -15.69 21.87 2.42
CA ASP A 287 -16.44 21.47 1.23
C ASP A 287 -17.10 20.07 1.31
N ASN A 288 -17.06 19.45 2.50
CA ASN A 288 -17.54 18.09 2.81
C ASN A 288 -16.70 16.94 2.21
N THR A 289 -15.48 17.20 1.71
CA THR A 289 -14.55 16.15 1.31
C THR A 289 -13.98 15.45 2.54
N TYR A 290 -14.08 14.11 2.57
CA TYR A 290 -13.41 13.26 3.56
C TYR A 290 -12.00 12.88 3.10
N LEU A 291 -11.06 12.84 4.05
CA LEU A 291 -9.68 12.40 3.87
C LEU A 291 -9.23 11.57 5.08
N CYS A 292 -8.30 10.64 4.90
CA CYS A 292 -7.52 10.08 6.00
C CYS A 292 -6.21 10.84 6.15
N ALA A 293 -5.98 11.42 7.32
CA ALA A 293 -4.70 11.94 7.74
C ALA A 293 -3.85 10.82 8.35
N ARG A 294 -2.62 10.64 7.85
CA ARG A 294 -1.62 9.72 8.41
C ARG A 294 -0.44 10.51 8.98
N TYR A 295 -0.30 10.42 10.29
CA TYR A 295 0.81 10.99 11.04
C TYR A 295 1.75 9.85 11.45
N ARG A 296 3.06 10.01 11.21
CA ARG A 296 4.05 8.93 11.41
C ARG A 296 5.37 9.40 12.03
N ASP A 297 5.47 10.65 12.48
CA ASP A 297 6.68 11.13 13.13
C ASP A 297 7.08 10.24 14.33
N PRO A 298 8.36 9.81 14.47
CA PRO A 298 9.54 10.16 13.66
C PRO A 298 9.79 9.26 12.43
N HIS A 299 8.96 8.25 12.17
CA HIS A 299 9.07 7.26 11.09
C HIS A 299 8.70 7.81 9.69
N ASN A 300 9.40 8.86 9.28
CA ASN A 300 9.23 9.57 8.01
C ASN A 300 9.27 8.65 6.75
N LYS A 301 9.98 7.51 6.81
CA LYS A 301 10.01 6.50 5.74
C LYS A 301 8.62 5.99 5.32
N LEU A 302 7.67 5.90 6.24
CA LEU A 302 6.29 5.47 5.97
C LEU A 302 5.49 6.54 5.19
N VAL A 303 5.69 7.83 5.54
CA VAL A 303 5.10 8.97 4.81
C VAL A 303 5.65 9.02 3.38
N LEU A 304 6.97 8.84 3.23
CA LEU A 304 7.62 8.75 1.91
C LEU A 304 7.10 7.57 1.10
N GLY A 305 6.90 6.41 1.72
CA GLY A 305 6.32 5.21 1.11
C GLY A 305 4.95 5.49 0.48
N GLU A 306 4.03 6.09 1.24
CA GLU A 306 2.68 6.42 0.75
C GLU A 306 2.70 7.45 -0.39
N VAL A 307 3.42 8.57 -0.21
CA VAL A 307 3.51 9.65 -1.21
C VAL A 307 4.15 9.15 -2.51
N LEU A 308 5.32 8.50 -2.44
CA LEU A 308 6.02 8.03 -3.63
C LEU A 308 5.30 6.87 -4.32
N SER A 309 4.57 6.02 -3.57
CA SER A 309 3.70 5.00 -4.16
C SER A 309 2.55 5.63 -4.97
N PHE A 310 1.93 6.70 -4.45
CA PHE A 310 0.94 7.46 -5.22
C PHE A 310 1.53 8.05 -6.52
N TYR A 311 2.66 8.75 -6.45
CA TYR A 311 3.28 9.35 -7.64
C TYR A 311 3.84 8.31 -8.63
N LEU A 312 4.30 7.16 -8.16
CA LEU A 312 4.66 6.02 -9.00
C LEU A 312 3.45 5.50 -9.79
N SER A 313 2.29 5.38 -9.14
CA SER A 313 1.06 4.96 -9.82
C SER A 313 0.74 5.87 -11.02
N ARG A 314 0.89 7.20 -10.84
CA ARG A 314 0.65 8.19 -11.89
C ARG A 314 1.65 8.07 -13.05
N LEU A 315 2.94 7.82 -12.78
CA LEU A 315 3.96 7.57 -13.83
C LEU A 315 3.67 6.29 -14.64
N LEU A 316 3.11 5.27 -13.99
CA LEU A 316 2.67 4.01 -14.63
C LEU A 316 1.31 4.12 -15.34
N GLY A 317 0.68 5.30 -15.35
CA GLY A 317 -0.65 5.52 -15.92
C GLY A 317 -1.80 4.88 -15.12
N LEU A 318 -1.53 4.46 -13.87
CA LEU A 318 -2.49 3.86 -12.97
C LEU A 318 -3.33 4.94 -12.26
N ASP A 319 -4.63 4.72 -12.13
CA ASP A 319 -5.61 5.65 -11.58
C ASP A 319 -6.28 5.16 -10.27
N ASN A 320 -5.81 4.01 -9.75
CA ASN A 320 -6.37 3.25 -8.63
C ASN A 320 -5.64 3.36 -7.27
N VAL A 321 -4.57 4.15 -7.19
CA VAL A 321 -4.04 4.59 -5.87
C VAL A 321 -4.76 5.88 -5.47
N PRO A 322 -5.27 6.02 -4.23
CA PRO A 322 -5.87 7.25 -3.72
C PRO A 322 -4.94 8.45 -3.88
N ILE A 323 -5.48 9.65 -4.09
CA ILE A 323 -4.67 10.88 -4.12
C ILE A 323 -4.03 11.12 -2.74
N VAL A 324 -2.73 11.42 -2.73
CA VAL A 324 -1.96 11.75 -1.53
C VAL A 324 -1.37 13.15 -1.67
N SER A 325 -1.65 14.01 -0.69
CA SER A 325 -1.05 15.34 -0.53
C SER A 325 -0.33 15.41 0.80
N LEU A 326 0.79 16.13 0.87
CA LEU A 326 1.40 16.47 2.15
C LEU A 326 0.75 17.73 2.72
N SER A 327 0.68 17.81 4.05
CA SER A 327 0.34 19.03 4.78
C SER A 327 1.21 19.17 6.02
N LYS A 328 1.42 20.41 6.46
CA LYS A 328 2.12 20.74 7.71
C LYS A 328 1.08 21.06 8.78
N VAL A 329 1.08 20.29 9.86
CA VAL A 329 0.26 20.53 11.05
C VAL A 329 0.67 21.88 11.62
N ASN A 330 -0.23 22.86 11.58
CA ASN A 330 0.07 24.24 11.97
C ASN A 330 -1.22 25.02 12.29
N HIS A 331 -1.47 25.33 13.56
CA HIS A 331 -2.63 26.12 14.02
C HIS A 331 -2.71 27.53 13.40
N SER A 332 -1.58 28.09 12.98
CA SER A 332 -1.51 29.40 12.30
C SER A 332 -1.77 29.30 10.79
N SER A 333 -1.81 28.08 10.23
CA SER A 333 -2.14 27.89 8.80
C SER A 333 -3.65 28.00 8.57
N VAL A 334 -4.04 28.51 7.40
CA VAL A 334 -5.45 28.55 6.96
C VAL A 334 -6.08 27.15 6.97
N GLN A 335 -5.30 26.11 6.66
CA GLN A 335 -5.82 24.74 6.59
C GLN A 335 -6.20 24.15 7.97
N TRP A 336 -5.41 24.41 9.02
CA TRP A 336 -5.62 23.76 10.32
C TRP A 336 -6.02 24.72 11.45
N LYS A 337 -6.40 25.95 11.12
CA LYS A 337 -6.81 26.96 12.09
C LYS A 337 -7.94 26.46 13.00
N GLY A 338 -7.72 26.50 14.31
CA GLY A 338 -8.72 26.09 15.32
C GLY A 338 -8.92 24.58 15.49
N ILE A 339 -8.19 23.73 14.76
CA ILE A 339 -8.26 22.27 14.94
C ILE A 339 -7.43 21.84 16.15
N ASN A 340 -8.00 21.03 17.03
CA ASN A 340 -7.31 20.47 18.20
C ASN A 340 -6.59 19.16 17.83
N PHE A 341 -5.26 19.14 17.98
CA PHE A 341 -4.42 17.97 17.67
C PHE A 341 -4.15 17.04 18.86
N SER A 342 -4.37 17.49 20.10
CA SER A 342 -3.94 16.79 21.32
C SER A 342 -4.55 15.38 21.42
N LYS A 343 -5.80 15.20 20.98
CA LYS A 343 -6.49 13.89 20.92
C LYS A 343 -5.81 12.85 20.01
N LEU A 344 -4.97 13.31 19.07
CA LEU A 344 -4.20 12.46 18.16
C LEU A 344 -2.69 12.47 18.46
N GLN A 345 -2.25 13.23 19.47
CA GLN A 345 -0.84 13.39 19.83
C GLN A 345 0.03 13.82 18.63
N TRP A 346 -0.47 14.74 17.78
CA TRP A 346 0.34 15.35 16.74
C TRP A 346 1.09 16.57 17.29
N THR A 347 2.34 16.71 16.88
CA THR A 347 3.20 17.85 17.21
C THR A 347 3.02 18.95 16.18
N GLU A 348 2.90 20.20 16.64
CA GLU A 348 2.91 21.39 15.79
C GLU A 348 4.18 21.43 14.93
N GLY A 349 4.03 21.73 13.65
CA GLY A 349 5.12 21.83 12.70
C GLY A 349 5.49 20.53 11.97
N ASN A 350 5.01 19.37 12.42
CA ASN A 350 5.26 18.09 11.75
C ASN A 350 4.37 17.89 10.51
N LEU A 351 4.75 16.92 9.68
CA LEU A 351 4.07 16.60 8.42
C LEU A 351 3.08 15.46 8.57
N VAL A 352 1.98 15.56 7.82
CA VAL A 352 0.90 14.58 7.76
C VAL A 352 0.56 14.30 6.29
N ALA A 353 0.37 13.03 5.94
CA ALA A 353 -0.14 12.66 4.62
C ALA A 353 -1.66 12.71 4.62
N LEU A 354 -2.25 13.57 3.79
CA LEU A 354 -3.68 13.66 3.53
C LEU A 354 -4.04 12.78 2.33
N ILE A 355 -4.81 11.72 2.59
CA ILE A 355 -5.13 10.67 1.64
C ILE A 355 -6.62 10.71 1.30
N GLN A 356 -6.94 10.66 0.00
CA GLN A 356 -8.30 10.62 -0.51
C GLN A 356 -9.11 9.48 0.14
N TRP A 357 -10.22 9.83 0.82
CA TRP A 357 -11.19 8.82 1.24
C TRP A 357 -11.93 8.26 0.02
N ILE A 358 -12.02 6.93 -0.06
CA ILE A 358 -12.76 6.24 -1.12
C ILE A 358 -14.12 5.80 -0.56
N PRO A 359 -15.27 6.29 -1.08
CA PRO A 359 -16.59 5.91 -0.56
C PRO A 359 -16.88 4.40 -0.68
N GLY A 360 -17.52 3.83 0.36
CA GLY A 360 -18.02 2.46 0.36
C GLY A 360 -17.00 1.33 0.60
N ILE A 361 -15.71 1.64 0.79
CA ILE A 361 -14.63 0.65 0.99
C ILE A 361 -14.69 -0.14 2.30
N SER A 362 -15.54 0.28 3.24
CA SER A 362 -15.77 -0.40 4.52
C SER A 362 -16.90 -1.44 4.48
N THR A 363 -17.50 -1.68 3.30
CA THR A 363 -18.62 -2.62 3.15
C THR A 363 -18.14 -4.00 2.68
N VAL A 364 -18.85 -5.08 3.04
CA VAL A 364 -18.52 -6.45 2.57
C VAL A 364 -18.47 -6.53 1.02
N ARG A 365 -19.30 -5.73 0.33
CA ARG A 365 -19.30 -5.63 -1.15
C ARG A 365 -18.00 -5.05 -1.75
N SER A 366 -17.11 -4.49 -0.93
CA SER A 366 -15.81 -3.99 -1.37
C SER A 366 -14.67 -5.02 -1.23
N HIS A 367 -14.94 -6.21 -0.69
CA HIS A 367 -13.90 -7.19 -0.43
C HIS A 367 -13.33 -7.73 -1.74
N VAL A 368 -12.01 -7.86 -1.82
CA VAL A 368 -11.30 -8.45 -2.97
C VAL A 368 -10.54 -9.67 -2.50
N GLN A 369 -10.68 -10.77 -3.24
CA GLN A 369 -9.95 -12.02 -3.06
C GLN A 369 -9.07 -12.25 -4.29
N MET A 370 -8.09 -13.16 -4.19
CA MET A 370 -7.33 -13.59 -5.36
C MET A 370 -8.24 -14.35 -6.35
N PRO A 371 -8.29 -13.97 -7.64
CA PRO A 371 -9.04 -14.72 -8.64
C PRO A 371 -8.51 -16.14 -8.73
N GLU A 372 -9.41 -17.12 -8.70
CA GLU A 372 -9.08 -18.55 -8.68
C GLU A 372 -8.11 -18.97 -9.80
N ILE A 373 -8.17 -18.31 -10.96
CA ILE A 373 -7.25 -18.54 -12.08
C ILE A 373 -5.82 -18.04 -11.80
N ILE A 374 -5.65 -16.93 -11.07
CA ILE A 374 -4.36 -16.42 -10.62
C ILE A 374 -3.83 -17.28 -9.47
N TYR A 375 -4.70 -17.71 -8.54
CA TYR A 375 -4.33 -18.64 -7.46
C TYR A 375 -3.81 -19.97 -8.01
N LYS A 376 -4.47 -20.53 -9.03
CA LYS A 376 -3.98 -21.73 -9.74
C LYS A 376 -2.66 -21.49 -10.45
N ALA A 377 -2.48 -20.35 -11.13
CA ALA A 377 -1.21 -19.99 -11.76
C ALA A 377 -0.05 -19.91 -10.74
N TYR A 378 -0.33 -19.34 -9.56
CA TYR A 378 0.60 -19.27 -8.43
C TYR A 378 0.99 -20.65 -7.92
N LEU A 379 0.01 -21.49 -7.54
CA LEU A 379 0.27 -22.85 -7.04
C LEU A 379 1.00 -23.74 -8.06
N GLN A 380 0.75 -23.55 -9.36
CA GLN A 380 1.38 -24.35 -10.42
C GLN A 380 2.74 -23.82 -10.87
N GLY A 381 3.14 -22.60 -10.45
CA GLY A 381 4.34 -21.92 -10.96
C GLY A 381 4.29 -21.65 -12.48
N LYS A 382 3.09 -21.51 -13.05
CA LYS A 382 2.87 -21.38 -14.51
C LYS A 382 2.12 -20.07 -14.81
N PRO A 383 2.66 -19.18 -15.66
CA PRO A 383 1.99 -17.93 -15.98
C PRO A 383 0.69 -18.15 -16.75
N LEU A 384 -0.29 -17.29 -16.49
CA LEU A 384 -1.45 -17.13 -17.35
C LEU A 384 -1.02 -16.58 -18.71
N THR A 385 -1.34 -17.33 -19.75
CA THR A 385 -1.08 -16.97 -21.16
C THR A 385 -2.36 -16.51 -21.85
N GLY A 386 -2.20 -15.77 -22.96
CA GLY A 386 -3.34 -15.28 -23.72
C GLY A 386 -4.28 -16.39 -24.23
N SER A 387 -3.70 -17.54 -24.62
CA SER A 387 -4.45 -18.72 -25.07
C SER A 387 -5.28 -19.37 -23.96
N GLN A 388 -4.76 -19.43 -22.72
CA GLN A 388 -5.53 -19.95 -21.58
C GLN A 388 -6.75 -19.06 -21.26
N LEU A 389 -6.60 -17.74 -21.31
CA LEU A 389 -7.72 -16.82 -21.08
C LEU A 389 -8.79 -16.89 -22.18
N GLN A 390 -8.38 -17.08 -23.44
CA GLN A 390 -9.30 -17.33 -24.56
C GLN A 390 -10.12 -18.61 -24.33
N GLN A 391 -9.47 -19.69 -23.92
CA GLN A 391 -10.13 -20.98 -23.65
C GLN A 391 -11.06 -20.93 -22.43
N ALA A 392 -10.72 -20.14 -21.41
CA ALA A 392 -11.47 -20.08 -20.15
C ALA A 392 -12.86 -19.42 -20.24
N LYS A 393 -13.20 -18.76 -21.37
CA LYS A 393 -14.53 -18.15 -21.65
C LYS A 393 -15.09 -17.30 -20.48
N LEU A 394 -14.21 -16.52 -19.85
CA LEU A 394 -14.52 -15.76 -18.64
C LEU A 394 -15.53 -14.62 -18.93
N ASN A 395 -16.38 -14.33 -17.95
CA ASN A 395 -17.30 -13.19 -18.03
C ASN A 395 -16.55 -11.85 -17.90
N LYS A 396 -17.19 -10.75 -18.33
CA LYS A 396 -16.60 -9.40 -18.36
C LYS A 396 -16.12 -8.91 -16.99
N THR A 397 -16.83 -9.21 -15.91
CA THR A 397 -16.46 -8.81 -14.55
C THR A 397 -15.19 -9.53 -14.10
N THR A 398 -15.11 -10.84 -14.30
CA THR A 398 -13.92 -11.64 -13.99
C THR A 398 -12.72 -11.21 -14.84
N LEU A 399 -12.91 -10.90 -16.13
CA LEU A 399 -11.85 -10.34 -16.98
C LEU A 399 -11.35 -8.98 -16.46
N SER A 400 -12.26 -8.05 -16.13
CA SER A 400 -11.89 -6.76 -15.52
C SER A 400 -11.12 -6.93 -14.21
N ASP A 401 -11.50 -7.90 -13.37
CA ASP A 401 -10.81 -8.17 -12.11
C ASP A 401 -9.39 -8.71 -12.37
N ILE A 402 -9.19 -9.62 -13.33
CA ILE A 402 -7.85 -10.14 -13.70
C ILE A 402 -6.95 -9.03 -14.27
N VAL A 403 -7.46 -8.15 -15.13
CA VAL A 403 -6.69 -7.01 -15.66
C VAL A 403 -6.24 -6.08 -14.53
N GLN A 404 -7.13 -5.77 -13.58
CA GLN A 404 -6.81 -4.94 -12.42
C GLN A 404 -5.77 -5.64 -11.51
N TRP A 405 -5.89 -6.95 -11.29
CA TRP A 405 -4.88 -7.75 -10.59
C TRP A 405 -3.51 -7.70 -11.26
N GLY A 406 -3.42 -7.72 -12.59
CA GLY A 406 -2.14 -7.60 -13.30
C GLY A 406 -1.43 -6.26 -13.05
N SER A 407 -2.19 -5.15 -13.07
CA SER A 407 -1.66 -3.84 -12.71
C SER A 407 -1.16 -3.78 -11.26
N MET A 408 -1.87 -4.44 -10.35
CA MET A 408 -1.55 -4.50 -8.93
C MET A 408 -0.31 -5.36 -8.66
N ILE A 409 -0.18 -6.53 -9.30
CA ILE A 409 1.00 -7.40 -9.17
C ILE A 409 2.27 -6.64 -9.60
N ILE A 410 2.23 -5.90 -10.70
CA ILE A 410 3.33 -5.04 -11.13
C ILE A 410 3.61 -3.94 -10.09
N PHE A 411 2.57 -3.27 -9.61
CA PHE A 411 2.71 -2.15 -8.67
C PHE A 411 3.28 -2.59 -7.31
N ASP A 412 2.75 -3.67 -6.73
CA ASP A 412 3.27 -4.28 -5.51
C ASP A 412 4.66 -4.87 -5.72
N PHE A 413 4.97 -5.41 -6.91
CA PHE A 413 6.33 -5.82 -7.23
C PHE A 413 7.27 -4.60 -7.23
N LEU A 414 6.93 -3.47 -7.85
CA LEU A 414 7.82 -2.31 -7.85
C LEU A 414 7.96 -1.67 -6.47
N THR A 415 6.84 -1.47 -5.76
CA THR A 415 6.85 -0.90 -4.41
C THR A 415 7.37 -1.87 -3.35
N ALA A 416 7.50 -3.17 -3.67
CA ALA A 416 7.71 -4.23 -2.70
C ALA A 416 6.67 -4.27 -1.57
N ASN A 417 5.44 -3.77 -1.80
CA ASN A 417 4.42 -3.69 -0.76
C ASN A 417 4.22 -5.08 -0.12
N TYR A 418 4.54 -5.16 1.17
CA TYR A 418 4.53 -6.41 1.93
C TYR A 418 3.23 -6.62 2.70
N ASP A 419 2.45 -5.58 2.98
CA ASP A 419 1.20 -5.66 3.76
C ASP A 419 -0.06 -5.88 2.89
N ARG A 420 0.10 -6.22 1.60
CA ARG A 420 -1.00 -6.69 0.74
C ARG A 420 -1.07 -8.22 0.71
N VAL A 421 -0.82 -8.84 -0.44
CA VAL A 421 -0.92 -10.30 -0.59
C VAL A 421 0.30 -11.03 0.03
N ALA A 422 1.41 -10.33 0.23
CA ALA A 422 2.64 -10.92 0.74
C ALA A 422 2.57 -11.24 2.24
N SER A 423 1.92 -10.40 3.06
CA SER A 423 1.62 -10.69 4.46
C SER A 423 0.64 -11.85 4.61
N MET A 424 -0.33 -11.97 3.70
CA MET A 424 -1.21 -13.15 3.62
C MET A 424 -0.43 -14.44 3.29
N GLN A 425 0.60 -14.38 2.45
CA GLN A 425 1.49 -15.53 2.23
C GLN A 425 2.34 -15.87 3.46
N ASP A 426 2.90 -14.87 4.13
CA ASP A 426 3.69 -15.07 5.35
C ASP A 426 2.83 -15.72 6.46
N ALA A 427 1.60 -15.23 6.67
CA ALA A 427 0.61 -15.86 7.55
C ALA A 427 0.28 -17.30 7.12
N ALA A 428 0.01 -17.54 5.82
CA ALA A 428 -0.28 -18.87 5.30
C ALA A 428 0.85 -19.89 5.57
N LEU A 429 2.11 -19.46 5.56
CA LEU A 429 3.26 -20.30 5.89
C LEU A 429 3.38 -20.53 7.41
N LYS A 430 3.25 -19.46 8.21
CA LYS A 430 3.36 -19.51 9.68
C LYS A 430 2.25 -20.37 10.31
N GLU A 431 1.01 -20.18 9.88
CA GLU A 431 -0.16 -20.94 10.32
C GLU A 431 -0.29 -22.32 9.64
N LYS A 432 0.53 -22.62 8.62
CA LYS A 432 0.40 -23.81 7.75
C LYS A 432 -1.01 -23.92 7.10
N ARG A 433 -1.61 -22.76 6.81
CA ARG A 433 -3.01 -22.61 6.36
C ARG A 433 -3.06 -21.95 4.97
N PRO A 434 -2.89 -22.72 3.87
CA PRO A 434 -2.78 -22.18 2.52
C PRO A 434 -4.07 -21.50 1.99
N SER A 435 -5.21 -21.71 2.66
CA SER A 435 -6.48 -21.05 2.35
C SER A 435 -6.48 -19.55 2.65
N ILE A 436 -5.57 -19.03 3.48
CA ILE A 436 -5.44 -17.58 3.75
C ILE A 436 -5.24 -16.79 2.46
N LEU A 437 -4.54 -17.34 1.46
CA LEU A 437 -4.33 -16.69 0.15
C LEU A 437 -5.63 -16.46 -0.65
N GLN A 438 -6.71 -17.16 -0.29
CA GLN A 438 -8.04 -17.01 -0.88
C GLN A 438 -8.97 -16.11 -0.04
N GLU A 439 -8.52 -15.61 1.11
CA GLU A 439 -9.28 -14.68 1.95
C GLU A 439 -9.29 -13.26 1.37
N HIS A 440 -9.96 -12.35 2.08
CA HIS A 440 -10.16 -10.98 1.63
C HIS A 440 -8.95 -10.10 1.99
N ILE A 441 -8.46 -9.35 1.01
CA ILE A 441 -7.26 -8.53 1.14
C ILE A 441 -7.61 -7.19 1.79
N ARG A 442 -7.08 -6.95 3.00
CA ARG A 442 -7.47 -5.82 3.88
C ARG A 442 -7.38 -4.46 3.20
N ASN A 443 -6.29 -4.24 2.46
CA ASN A 443 -5.89 -2.99 1.80
C ASN A 443 -6.06 -3.03 0.27
N LEU A 444 -6.89 -3.93 -0.25
CA LEU A 444 -7.35 -3.93 -1.65
C LEU A 444 -8.87 -3.93 -1.69
N ARG A 445 -9.46 -2.83 -2.15
CA ARG A 445 -10.91 -2.61 -2.01
C ARG A 445 -11.58 -2.35 -3.35
N LYS A 446 -12.62 -3.11 -3.68
CA LYS A 446 -13.48 -2.89 -4.85
C LYS A 446 -14.48 -1.77 -4.53
N SER A 447 -14.56 -0.76 -5.38
CA SER A 447 -15.62 0.24 -5.32
C SER A 447 -16.98 -0.46 -5.55
N PRO A 448 -17.93 -0.43 -4.59
CA PRO A 448 -19.21 -1.12 -4.76
C PRO A 448 -20.09 -0.54 -5.87
N THR A 449 -19.80 0.68 -6.33
CA THR A 449 -20.54 1.38 -7.38
C THR A 449 -19.92 1.21 -8.77
N SER A 450 -18.59 1.24 -8.88
CA SER A 450 -17.90 1.20 -10.18
C SER A 450 -17.22 -0.13 -10.50
N GLY A 451 -16.97 -0.99 -9.51
CA GLY A 451 -16.15 -2.19 -9.66
C GLY A 451 -14.63 -1.93 -9.71
N LYS A 452 -14.19 -0.67 -9.60
CA LYS A 452 -12.77 -0.28 -9.58
C LYS A 452 -12.07 -0.82 -8.34
N PHE A 453 -10.93 -1.48 -8.48
CA PHE A 453 -10.06 -1.77 -7.34
C PHE A 453 -9.30 -0.52 -6.90
N TRP A 454 -9.16 -0.34 -5.60
CA TRP A 454 -8.37 0.70 -4.97
C TRP A 454 -7.27 0.07 -4.13
N LEU A 455 -6.04 0.47 -4.44
CA LEU A 455 -4.82 0.08 -3.74
C LEU A 455 -4.62 1.10 -2.62
N ILE A 456 -5.27 0.85 -1.49
CA ILE A 456 -5.11 1.65 -0.28
C ILE A 456 -3.92 1.14 0.52
N ASP A 457 -3.51 1.89 1.54
CA ASP A 457 -2.47 1.52 2.50
C ASP A 457 -1.10 1.19 1.86
N ASN A 458 -0.40 2.22 1.38
CA ASN A 458 0.86 2.08 0.64
C ASN A 458 2.08 2.59 1.42
N GLU A 459 1.92 2.92 2.71
CA GLU A 459 3.01 3.36 3.60
C GLU A 459 4.08 2.28 3.79
N SER A 460 3.68 1.00 3.84
CA SER A 460 4.54 -0.19 3.80
C SER A 460 5.09 -0.50 2.40
N GLY A 461 5.45 0.54 1.64
CA GLY A 461 5.96 0.48 0.28
C GLY A 461 7.25 1.29 0.12
N LEU A 462 8.05 0.92 -0.89
CA LEU A 462 9.32 1.54 -1.28
C LEU A 462 10.35 1.57 -0.14
N LEU A 463 10.41 2.65 0.64
CA LEU A 463 11.45 2.91 1.63
C LEU A 463 11.46 1.83 2.71
N ASP A 464 10.35 1.71 3.42
CA ASP A 464 10.17 0.77 4.52
C ASP A 464 10.17 -0.69 4.03
N ALA A 465 9.53 -0.94 2.88
CA ALA A 465 9.51 -2.26 2.28
C ALA A 465 10.90 -2.75 1.87
N TYR A 466 11.73 -1.91 1.26
CA TYR A 466 13.07 -2.34 0.84
C TYR A 466 14.02 -2.49 2.03
N ASP A 467 13.83 -1.71 3.09
CA ASP A 467 14.51 -1.93 4.37
C ASP A 467 14.19 -3.34 4.89
N LEU A 468 12.90 -3.68 5.04
CA LEU A 468 12.45 -5.01 5.49
C LEU A 468 12.94 -6.15 4.57
N LEU A 469 12.79 -6.01 3.25
CA LEU A 469 13.09 -7.08 2.30
C LEU A 469 14.58 -7.36 2.07
N TYR A 470 15.45 -6.35 2.25
CA TYR A 470 16.85 -6.43 1.83
C TYR A 470 17.88 -6.20 2.94
N ARG A 471 17.47 -5.66 4.11
CA ARG A 471 18.34 -5.59 5.29
C ARG A 471 18.42 -6.94 6.00
N ASP A 472 17.27 -7.55 6.32
CA ASP A 472 17.23 -8.92 6.83
C ASP A 472 17.19 -9.93 5.67
N LYS A 473 18.31 -10.64 5.49
CA LYS A 473 18.47 -11.66 4.45
C LYS A 473 17.70 -12.96 4.72
N ILE A 474 17.17 -13.15 5.93
CA ILE A 474 16.43 -14.34 6.34
C ILE A 474 14.93 -14.10 6.14
N SER A 475 14.31 -13.18 6.89
CA SER A 475 12.85 -12.93 6.77
C SER A 475 12.49 -12.26 5.44
N GLY A 476 13.26 -11.26 5.00
CA GLY A 476 13.03 -10.52 3.75
C GLY A 476 13.04 -11.39 2.49
N LYS A 477 13.80 -12.51 2.51
CA LYS A 477 13.87 -13.46 1.39
C LYS A 477 12.52 -14.08 1.03
N ASN A 478 11.64 -14.31 2.01
CA ASN A 478 10.31 -14.86 1.76
C ASN A 478 9.45 -13.89 0.95
N PHE A 479 9.46 -12.60 1.34
CA PHE A 479 8.76 -11.54 0.62
C PHE A 479 9.32 -11.31 -0.79
N VAL A 480 10.65 -11.28 -0.95
CA VAL A 480 11.29 -11.20 -2.29
C VAL A 480 10.86 -12.36 -3.18
N SER A 481 10.93 -13.60 -2.66
CA SER A 481 10.52 -14.80 -3.39
C SER A 481 9.04 -14.77 -3.76
N PHE A 482 8.17 -14.35 -2.84
CA PHE A 482 6.74 -14.21 -3.09
C PHE A 482 6.45 -13.20 -4.20
N HIS A 483 7.03 -11.99 -4.15
CA HIS A 483 6.82 -11.00 -5.22
C HIS A 483 7.29 -11.55 -6.57
N GLN A 484 8.43 -12.24 -6.63
CA GLN A 484 8.93 -12.88 -7.86
C GLN A 484 8.02 -14.01 -8.36
N GLN A 485 7.44 -14.81 -7.48
CA GLN A 485 6.46 -15.84 -7.85
C GLN A 485 5.16 -15.21 -8.36
N MET A 486 4.63 -14.18 -7.67
CA MET A 486 3.43 -13.45 -8.09
C MET A 486 3.61 -12.76 -9.45
N LEU A 487 4.74 -12.10 -9.70
CA LEU A 487 5.07 -11.53 -11.02
C LEU A 487 4.99 -12.60 -12.12
N LYS A 488 5.48 -13.81 -11.82
CA LYS A 488 5.49 -14.95 -12.74
C LYS A 488 4.14 -15.65 -12.91
N THR A 489 3.08 -15.20 -12.24
CA THR A 489 1.71 -15.74 -12.46
C THR A 489 1.06 -15.26 -13.75
N MET A 490 1.63 -14.28 -14.46
CA MET A 490 0.99 -13.71 -15.65
C MET A 490 1.99 -13.24 -16.70
N CYS A 491 1.68 -13.56 -17.97
CA CYS A 491 2.37 -13.08 -19.17
C CYS A 491 1.46 -12.18 -20.04
N ILE A 492 0.55 -11.43 -19.39
CA ILE A 492 -0.44 -10.58 -20.05
C ILE A 492 -0.51 -9.24 -19.32
N PHE A 493 -0.27 -8.15 -20.05
CA PHE A 493 -0.03 -6.83 -19.47
C PHE A 493 -0.93 -5.78 -20.11
N GLN A 494 -1.24 -4.73 -19.35
CA GLN A 494 -1.85 -3.55 -19.95
C GLN A 494 -0.79 -2.81 -20.74
N LYS A 495 -1.06 -2.47 -22.01
CA LYS A 495 -0.01 -1.98 -22.92
C LYS A 495 0.62 -0.69 -22.41
N TYR A 496 -0.20 0.25 -21.92
CA TYR A 496 0.28 1.52 -21.40
C TYR A 496 1.19 1.36 -20.17
N VAL A 497 0.95 0.34 -19.32
CA VAL A 497 1.80 0.06 -18.16
C VAL A 497 3.16 -0.45 -18.63
N ALA A 498 3.18 -1.38 -19.59
CA ALA A 498 4.43 -1.89 -20.16
C ALA A 498 5.25 -0.80 -20.87
N ASP A 499 4.59 0.10 -21.62
CA ASP A 499 5.25 1.22 -22.29
C ASP A 499 5.82 2.23 -21.27
N SER A 500 5.08 2.54 -20.19
CA SER A 500 5.58 3.36 -19.06
C SER A 500 6.76 2.71 -18.33
N LEU A 501 6.72 1.40 -18.07
CA LEU A 501 7.80 0.65 -17.44
C LEU A 501 9.09 0.71 -18.26
N GLN A 502 9.00 0.47 -19.56
CA GLN A 502 10.15 0.54 -20.46
C GLN A 502 10.73 1.95 -20.54
N THR A 503 9.87 2.97 -20.59
CA THR A 503 10.28 4.38 -20.52
C THR A 503 11.04 4.66 -19.23
N LEU A 504 10.53 4.22 -18.07
CA LEU A 504 11.17 4.46 -16.77
C LEU A 504 12.48 3.68 -16.63
N LYS A 505 12.54 2.41 -17.07
CA LYS A 505 13.76 1.58 -17.10
C LYS A 505 14.88 2.17 -17.96
N SER A 506 14.54 2.89 -19.03
CA SER A 506 15.55 3.49 -19.93
C SER A 506 16.34 4.65 -19.31
N LEU A 507 15.89 5.18 -18.16
CA LEU A 507 16.58 6.26 -17.46
C LEU A 507 17.74 5.72 -16.61
N SER A 508 18.85 6.46 -16.57
CA SER A 508 19.99 6.16 -15.69
C SER A 508 19.66 6.26 -14.20
N ALA A 509 18.68 7.08 -13.82
CA ALA A 509 18.26 7.31 -12.45
C ALA A 509 16.72 7.37 -12.33
N PRO A 510 16.01 6.23 -12.46
CA PRO A 510 14.54 6.21 -12.43
C PRO A 510 13.95 6.66 -11.08
N HIS A 511 14.70 6.46 -9.99
CA HIS A 511 14.34 6.94 -8.65
C HIS A 511 14.29 8.47 -8.58
N LEU A 512 15.22 9.18 -9.25
CA LEU A 512 15.17 10.65 -9.35
C LEU A 512 13.98 11.08 -10.20
N LYS A 513 13.66 10.38 -11.30
CA LYS A 513 12.47 10.72 -12.10
C LYS A 513 11.17 10.62 -11.29
N LEU A 514 11.06 9.62 -10.41
CA LEU A 514 9.94 9.49 -9.47
C LEU A 514 9.97 10.61 -8.42
N GLU A 515 11.13 10.90 -7.82
CA GLU A 515 11.25 11.99 -6.84
C GLU A 515 10.92 13.35 -7.45
N ASP A 516 11.49 13.71 -8.60
CA ASP A 516 11.27 14.99 -9.27
C ASP A 516 9.80 15.20 -9.63
N PHE A 517 9.15 14.15 -10.13
CA PHE A 517 7.73 14.17 -10.42
C PHE A 517 6.89 14.36 -9.14
N ALA A 518 7.22 13.64 -8.06
CA ALA A 518 6.56 13.81 -6.77
C ALA A 518 6.80 15.21 -6.18
N ARG A 519 8.02 15.75 -6.26
CA ARG A 519 8.40 17.09 -5.76
C ARG A 519 7.74 18.23 -6.52
N TYR A 520 7.55 18.07 -7.83
CA TYR A 520 6.86 19.06 -8.67
C TYR A 520 5.41 19.28 -8.19
N HIS A 521 4.71 18.20 -7.83
CA HIS A 521 3.33 18.28 -7.31
C HIS A 521 3.28 18.47 -5.78
N GLU A 522 4.21 17.91 -4.99
CA GLU A 522 4.32 18.05 -3.52
C GLU A 522 5.63 18.77 -3.10
N PRO A 523 5.66 20.12 -3.08
CA PRO A 523 6.84 20.86 -2.63
C PRO A 523 7.29 20.54 -1.18
N LEU A 524 6.35 20.16 -0.31
CA LEU A 524 6.63 19.73 1.07
C LEU A 524 7.42 18.43 1.17
N LEU A 525 7.53 17.64 0.09
CA LEU A 525 8.37 16.44 0.06
C LEU A 525 9.85 16.77 0.34
N ASN A 526 10.30 17.98 -0.03
CA ASN A 526 11.64 18.50 0.29
C ASN A 526 11.88 18.77 1.79
N LYS A 527 10.84 18.70 2.63
CA LYS A 527 10.93 18.92 4.08
C LYS A 527 10.93 17.63 4.88
N ILE A 528 10.73 16.48 4.24
CA ILE A 528 10.83 15.18 4.90
C ILE A 528 12.30 14.74 4.95
N PRO A 529 12.88 14.47 6.14
CA PRO A 529 14.23 13.93 6.24
C PRO A 529 14.35 12.58 5.52
N LYS A 530 15.46 12.38 4.81
CA LYS A 530 15.80 11.10 4.18
C LYS A 530 16.84 10.38 5.04
N ASP A 531 16.44 9.24 5.59
CA ASP A 531 17.33 8.34 6.32
C ASP A 531 18.04 7.35 5.36
N TYR A 532 18.75 6.36 5.92
CA TYR A 532 19.48 5.34 5.15
C TYR A 532 18.56 4.47 4.25
N THR A 533 17.27 4.35 4.54
CA THR A 533 16.32 3.59 3.70
C THR A 533 16.16 4.22 2.32
N TYR A 534 16.43 5.53 2.21
CA TYR A 534 16.46 6.22 0.92
C TYR A 534 17.56 5.69 -0.02
N SER A 535 18.71 5.29 0.53
CA SER A 535 19.80 4.65 -0.24
C SER A 535 19.42 3.25 -0.74
N LEU A 536 18.65 2.50 0.06
CA LEU A 536 18.05 1.22 -0.37
C LEU A 536 17.02 1.44 -1.48
N PHE A 537 16.11 2.41 -1.33
CA PHE A 537 15.16 2.83 -2.38
C PHE A 537 15.88 3.14 -3.71
N LYS A 538 16.88 4.01 -3.70
CA LYS A 538 17.68 4.37 -4.88
C LYS A 538 18.25 3.14 -5.62
N SER A 539 18.85 2.21 -4.87
CA SER A 539 19.54 1.05 -5.46
C SER A 539 18.60 -0.06 -5.91
N MET A 540 17.52 -0.33 -5.15
CA MET A 540 16.63 -1.46 -5.41
C MET A 540 15.48 -1.14 -6.35
N PHE A 541 15.02 0.12 -6.43
CA PHE A 541 13.94 0.51 -7.36
C PHE A 541 14.35 0.26 -8.82
N SER A 542 15.58 0.64 -9.16
CA SER A 542 16.17 0.41 -10.49
C SER A 542 16.29 -1.08 -10.82
N LYS A 543 16.65 -1.92 -9.84
CA LYS A 543 16.74 -3.39 -10.01
C LYS A 543 15.36 -4.03 -10.21
N ARG A 544 14.38 -3.67 -9.38
CA ARG A 544 13.01 -4.20 -9.50
C ARG A 544 12.32 -3.76 -10.79
N LEU A 545 12.59 -2.54 -11.29
CA LEU A 545 12.19 -2.12 -12.65
C LEU A 545 12.82 -3.00 -13.74
N ALA A 546 14.10 -3.34 -13.62
CA ALA A 546 14.76 -4.25 -14.55
C ALA A 546 14.14 -5.65 -14.51
N GLU A 547 13.86 -6.22 -13.33
CA GLU A 547 13.20 -7.52 -13.17
C GLU A 547 11.81 -7.57 -13.83
N VAL A 548 10.92 -6.59 -13.58
CA VAL A 548 9.59 -6.55 -14.23
C VAL A 548 9.73 -6.44 -15.75
N SER A 549 10.60 -5.56 -16.24
CA SER A 549 10.75 -5.36 -17.67
C SER A 549 11.35 -6.59 -18.35
N ASN A 550 12.32 -7.26 -17.72
CA ASN A 550 12.90 -8.51 -18.22
C ASN A 550 11.85 -9.64 -18.26
N TRP A 551 10.92 -9.67 -17.30
CA TRP A 551 9.78 -10.59 -17.33
C TRP A 551 8.83 -10.29 -18.50
N ILE A 552 8.53 -9.01 -18.76
CA ILE A 552 7.72 -8.60 -19.92
C ILE A 552 8.39 -9.02 -21.25
N GLU A 553 9.70 -8.78 -21.40
CA GLU A 553 10.44 -9.22 -22.61
C GLU A 553 10.45 -10.75 -22.75
N TYR A 554 10.65 -11.49 -21.65
CA TYR A 554 10.57 -12.96 -21.65
C TYR A 554 9.20 -13.46 -22.14
N CYS A 555 8.11 -12.84 -21.69
CA CYS A 555 6.76 -13.19 -22.14
C CYS A 555 6.55 -12.88 -23.64
N LYS A 556 7.21 -11.87 -24.23
CA LYS A 556 7.13 -11.59 -25.69
C LYS A 556 7.75 -12.68 -26.56
N THR A 557 8.69 -13.45 -26.00
CA THR A 557 9.39 -14.54 -26.70
C THR A 557 8.66 -15.90 -26.60
N ARG A 558 7.39 -15.91 -26.20
CA ARG A 558 6.55 -17.09 -25.94
C ARG A 558 5.17 -16.96 -26.58
#